data_AF-A0A367QWY3-F1
#
_entry.id   AF-A0A367QWY3-F1
#
_cell.length_a   1.000
_cell.length_b   1.000
_cell.length_c   1.000
_cell.angle_alpha   90.00
_cell.angle_beta   90.00
_cell.angle_gamma   90.00
#
_symmetry.space_group_name_H-M   'P 1'
#
loop_
_entity.id
_entity.type
_entity.pdbx_description
1 polymer ?
#
loop_
_entity_poly.entity_id
_entity_poly.type
_entity_poly.pdbx_seq_one_letter_code
_entity_poly.pdbx_strand_id
1 'polypeptide(L)'
;MSHIDRQVLLQQLKSDYRKILIDYFTTDKTLKEKIDKFINAVFCANIPVPQIIEMHMELIEEFSKQLKLEGRSDEALLDYRLTLIDILAHLCEVYRSSISK
;
A
#
# COMPACT_ATOMS: atom_id res chain seq x y z
N MET A 1 19.38 -2.77 -11.28
CA MET A 1 18.45 -3.87 -11.00
C MET A 1 18.09 -4.53 -12.31
N SER A 2 18.09 -5.85 -12.39
CA SER A 2 17.52 -6.56 -13.54
C SER A 2 16.01 -6.29 -13.62
N HIS A 3 15.43 -6.42 -14.81
CA HIS A 3 13.97 -6.32 -14.98
C HIS A 3 13.22 -7.33 -14.10
N ILE A 4 13.81 -8.52 -13.89
CA ILE A 4 13.27 -9.57 -13.02
C ILE A 4 13.27 -9.11 -11.56
N ASP A 5 14.38 -8.56 -11.07
CA ASP A 5 14.49 -8.07 -9.68
C ASP A 5 13.45 -6.97 -9.40
N ARG A 6 13.19 -6.11 -10.38
CA ARG A 6 12.19 -5.05 -10.26
C ARG A 6 10.78 -5.61 -10.16
N GLN A 7 10.44 -6.61 -10.97
CA GLN A 7 9.13 -7.27 -10.89
C GLN A 7 8.93 -7.99 -9.57
N VAL A 8 9.94 -8.72 -9.09
CA VAL A 8 9.89 -9.41 -7.79
C VAL A 8 9.67 -8.39 -6.66
N LEU A 9 10.37 -7.27 -6.69
CA LEU A 9 10.18 -6.19 -5.72
C LEU A 9 8.75 -5.62 -5.75
N LEU A 10 8.21 -5.34 -6.94
CA LEU A 10 6.84 -4.81 -7.06
C LEU A 10 5.80 -5.80 -6.53
N GLN A 11 5.97 -7.11 -6.78
CA GLN A 11 5.08 -8.13 -6.22
C GLN A 11 5.18 -8.19 -4.69
N GLN A 12 6.38 -8.08 -4.13
CA GLN A 12 6.59 -8.02 -2.69
C GLN A 12 5.89 -6.79 -2.08
N LEU A 13 6.08 -5.61 -2.68
CA LEU A 13 5.44 -4.37 -2.25
C LEU A 13 3.92 -4.47 -2.31
N LYS A 14 3.35 -5.03 -3.38
CA LYS A 14 1.90 -5.26 -3.49
C LYS A 14 1.39 -6.21 -2.40
N SER A 15 2.15 -7.26 -2.08
CA SER A 15 1.81 -8.19 -0.99
C SER A 15 1.82 -7.50 0.38
N ASP A 16 2.82 -6.65 0.65
CA ASP A 16 2.93 -5.94 1.92
C ASP A 16 1.86 -4.84 2.04
N TYR A 17 1.55 -4.13 0.95
CA TYR A 17 0.44 -3.18 0.90
C TYR A 17 -0.92 -3.86 1.13
N ARG A 18 -1.13 -5.05 0.56
CA ARG A 18 -2.35 -5.85 0.82
C ARG A 18 -2.53 -6.15 2.31
N LYS A 19 -1.45 -6.52 3.03
CA LYS A 19 -1.52 -6.75 4.48
C LYS A 19 -1.89 -5.47 5.22
N ILE A 20 -1.27 -4.34 4.85
CA ILE A 20 -1.62 -3.03 5.43
C ILE A 20 -3.10 -2.75 5.27
N LEU A 21 -3.68 -2.93 4.07
CA LEU A 21 -5.12 -2.74 3.86
C LEU A 21 -5.96 -3.63 4.79
N ILE A 22 -5.67 -4.93 4.86
CA ILE A 22 -6.43 -5.87 5.69
C ILE A 22 -6.37 -5.49 7.17
N ASP A 23 -5.19 -5.07 7.65
CA ASP A 23 -4.95 -4.79 9.06
C ASP A 23 -5.34 -3.34 9.45
N TYR A 24 -5.57 -2.44 8.50
CA TYR A 24 -5.69 -0.99 8.74
C TYR A 24 -6.81 -0.61 9.71
N PHE A 25 -7.98 -1.26 9.58
CA PHE A 25 -9.14 -1.02 10.44
C PHE A 25 -9.23 -2.00 11.61
N THR A 26 -8.19 -2.78 11.84
CA THR A 26 -8.10 -3.73 12.96
C THR A 26 -7.35 -3.11 14.14
N THR A 27 -7.38 -3.77 15.30
CA THR A 27 -6.61 -3.36 16.49
C THR A 27 -5.16 -3.87 16.47
N ASP A 28 -4.62 -4.19 15.29
CA ASP A 28 -3.26 -4.73 15.14
C ASP A 28 -2.20 -3.69 15.55
N LYS A 29 -1.50 -3.99 16.64
CA LYS A 29 -0.42 -3.16 17.18
C LYS A 29 0.81 -3.11 16.26
N THR A 30 0.93 -4.04 15.32
CA THR A 30 2.05 -4.12 14.36
C THR A 30 1.82 -3.33 13.08
N LEU A 31 0.62 -2.74 12.89
CA LEU A 31 0.27 -1.98 11.69
C LEU A 31 1.26 -0.86 11.40
N LYS A 32 1.64 -0.09 12.42
CA LYS A 32 2.61 0.99 12.28
C LYS A 32 3.94 0.50 11.71
N GLU A 33 4.46 -0.61 12.22
CA GLU A 33 5.72 -1.18 11.74
C GLU A 33 5.60 -1.69 10.30
N LYS A 34 4.44 -2.23 9.92
CA LYS A 34 4.18 -2.65 8.53
C LYS A 34 4.18 -1.45 7.59
N ILE A 35 3.53 -0.36 7.98
CA ILE A 35 3.53 0.91 7.25
C ILE A 35 4.97 1.44 7.12
N ASP A 36 5.71 1.57 8.22
CA ASP A 36 7.08 2.09 8.20
C ASP A 36 8.00 1.24 7.30
N LYS A 37 7.89 -0.09 7.35
CA LYS A 37 8.66 -1.00 6.47
C LYS A 37 8.29 -0.80 5.00
N PHE A 38 7.00 -0.70 4.68
CA PHE A 38 6.53 -0.47 3.33
C PHE A 38 7.03 0.88 2.79
N ILE A 39 6.89 1.96 3.56
CA ILE A 39 7.33 3.30 3.17
C ILE A 39 8.83 3.34 2.91
N ASN A 40 9.64 2.74 3.79
CA ASN A 40 11.09 2.66 3.59
C ASN A 40 11.44 1.89 2.31
N ALA A 41 10.78 0.76 2.03
CA ALA A 41 11.04 -0.02 0.82
C ALA A 41 10.68 0.77 -0.46
N VAL A 42 9.53 1.44 -0.47
CA VAL A 42 9.07 2.31 -1.56
C VAL A 42 10.04 3.47 -1.80
N PHE A 43 10.47 4.14 -0.73
CA PHE A 43 11.39 5.27 -0.79
C PHE A 43 12.77 4.84 -1.33
N CYS A 44 13.37 3.79 -0.75
CA CYS A 44 14.68 3.28 -1.17
C CYS A 44 14.70 2.79 -2.62
N ALA A 45 13.60 2.20 -3.09
CA ALA A 45 13.46 1.73 -4.46
C ALA A 45 13.04 2.83 -5.44
N ASN A 46 12.84 4.07 -4.97
CA ASN A 46 12.41 5.22 -5.75
C ASN A 46 11.15 4.91 -6.58
N ILE A 47 10.17 4.25 -5.96
CA ILE A 47 8.92 3.88 -6.64
C ILE A 47 8.09 5.14 -6.90
N PRO A 48 7.67 5.40 -8.15
CA PRO A 48 6.82 6.54 -8.46
C PRO A 48 5.46 6.44 -7.75
N VAL A 49 4.96 7.58 -7.23
CA VAL A 49 3.64 7.66 -6.60
C VAL A 49 2.51 7.05 -7.46
N PRO A 50 2.46 7.25 -8.80
CA PRO A 50 1.46 6.59 -9.64
C PRO A 50 1.43 5.07 -9.52
N GLN A 51 2.58 4.41 -9.31
CA GLN A 51 2.63 2.94 -9.13
C GLN A 51 2.06 2.50 -7.78
N ILE A 52 2.15 3.35 -6.75
CA ILE A 52 1.53 3.08 -5.44
C ILE A 52 0.00 3.15 -5.58
N ILE A 53 -0.50 4.15 -6.30
CA ILE A 53 -1.92 4.32 -6.60
C ILE A 53 -2.42 3.14 -7.46
N GLU A 54 -1.65 2.71 -8.45
CA GLU A 54 -1.96 1.55 -9.28
C GLU A 54 -2.08 0.28 -8.44
N MET A 55 -1.10 -0.01 -7.57
CA MET A 55 -1.17 -1.14 -6.63
C MET A 55 -2.42 -1.08 -5.74
N HIS A 56 -2.78 0.11 -5.24
CA HIS A 56 -4.00 0.30 -4.47
C HIS A 56 -5.24 -0.06 -5.29
N MET A 57 -5.39 0.51 -6.49
CA MET A 57 -6.54 0.28 -7.36
C MET A 57 -6.71 -1.19 -7.74
N GLU A 58 -5.61 -1.87 -8.09
CA GLU A 58 -5.63 -3.31 -8.38
C GLU A 58 -6.14 -4.13 -7.18
N LEU A 59 -5.68 -3.82 -5.98
CA LEU A 59 -6.09 -4.53 -4.76
C LEU A 59 -7.56 -4.27 -4.41
N ILE A 60 -8.04 -3.03 -4.58
CA ILE A 60 -9.46 -2.71 -4.41
C ILE A 60 -10.32 -3.46 -5.42
N GLU A 61 -9.89 -3.57 -6.68
CA GLU A 61 -10.61 -4.35 -7.68
C GLU A 61 -10.65 -5.85 -7.32
N GLU A 62 -9.52 -6.40 -6.87
CA GLU A 62 -9.43 -7.79 -6.39
C GLU A 62 -10.38 -8.05 -5.21
N PHE A 63 -10.41 -7.17 -4.21
CA PHE A 63 -11.33 -7.27 -3.07
C PHE A 63 -12.79 -7.14 -3.49
N SER A 64 -13.12 -6.21 -4.41
CA SER A 64 -14.49 -6.05 -4.93
C SER A 64 -14.97 -7.31 -5.64
N LYS A 65 -14.12 -7.92 -6.48
CA LYS A 65 -14.42 -9.19 -7.14
C LYS A 65 -14.70 -10.29 -6.12
N GLN A 66 -13.87 -10.39 -5.08
CA GLN A 66 -14.06 -11.39 -4.03
C GLN A 66 -15.35 -11.17 -3.24
N LEU A 67 -15.63 -9.95 -2.79
CA LEU A 67 -16.86 -9.63 -2.05
C LEU A 67 -18.13 -9.92 -2.86
N LYS A 68 -18.12 -9.62 -4.16
CA LYS A 68 -19.23 -9.95 -5.06
C LYS A 68 -19.47 -11.44 -5.19
N LEU A 69 -18.40 -12.25 -5.25
CA LEU A 69 -18.50 -13.71 -5.24
C LEU A 69 -19.04 -14.25 -3.90
N GLU A 70 -18.74 -13.58 -2.80
CA GLU A 70 -19.27 -13.89 -1.46
C GLU A 70 -20.69 -13.34 -1.24
N GLY A 71 -21.28 -12.61 -2.19
CA GLY A 71 -22.59 -11.96 -2.05
C GLY A 71 -22.62 -10.79 -1.05
N ARG A 72 -21.48 -10.14 -0.84
CA ARG A 72 -21.29 -9.03 0.11
C ARG A 72 -21.20 -7.69 -0.63
N SER A 73 -21.61 -6.62 0.05
CA SER A 73 -21.42 -5.24 -0.44
C SER A 73 -19.93 -4.87 -0.48
N ASP A 74 -19.52 -4.14 -1.51
CA ASP A 74 -18.17 -3.59 -1.66
C ASP A 74 -18.06 -2.11 -1.24
N GLU A 75 -19.11 -1.54 -0.64
CA GLU A 75 -19.12 -0.14 -0.16
C GLU A 75 -18.01 0.14 0.86
N ALA A 76 -17.70 -0.81 1.74
CA ALA A 76 -16.63 -0.67 2.73
C ALA A 76 -15.23 -0.51 2.11
N LEU A 77 -15.05 -0.86 0.83
CA LEU A 77 -13.77 -0.63 0.15
C LEU A 77 -13.47 0.85 -0.06
N LEU A 78 -14.48 1.73 0.01
CA LEU A 78 -14.28 3.18 -0.04
C LEU A 78 -13.46 3.69 1.14
N ASP A 79 -13.52 3.02 2.30
CA ASP A 79 -12.79 3.43 3.50
C ASP A 79 -11.27 3.26 3.32
N TYR A 80 -10.84 2.33 2.46
CA TYR A 80 -9.42 2.15 2.13
C TYR A 80 -8.80 3.37 1.42
N ARG A 81 -9.61 4.33 0.95
CA ARG A 81 -9.09 5.64 0.52
C ARG A 81 -8.32 6.34 1.64
N LEU A 82 -8.74 6.17 2.90
CA LEU A 82 -8.01 6.68 4.06
C LEU A 82 -6.63 6.02 4.17
N THR A 83 -6.53 4.71 3.96
CA THR A 83 -5.25 3.99 3.95
C THR A 83 -4.31 4.51 2.86
N LEU A 84 -4.83 4.79 1.66
CA LEU A 84 -4.02 5.38 0.59
C LEU A 84 -3.51 6.78 0.97
N ILE A 85 -4.39 7.63 1.49
CA ILE A 85 -4.02 8.99 1.94
C ILE A 85 -2.93 8.92 3.01
N ASP A 86 -3.07 8.02 3.99
CA ASP A 86 -2.12 7.88 5.09
C ASP A 86 -0.73 7.41 4.59
N ILE A 87 -0.70 6.43 3.70
CA ILE A 87 0.55 5.96 3.07
C ILE A 87 1.23 7.08 2.27
N LEU A 88 0.48 7.84 1.48
CA LEU A 88 1.04 8.95 0.71
C LEU A 88 1.55 10.08 1.63
N ALA A 89 0.83 10.37 2.72
CA ALA A 89 1.25 11.35 3.71
C ALA A 89 2.58 10.93 4.38
N HIS A 90 2.70 9.66 4.81
CA HIS A 90 3.94 9.13 5.39
C HIS A 90 5.11 9.20 4.40
N LEU A 91 4.88 8.84 3.14
CA LEU A 91 5.91 8.93 2.11
C LEU A 91 6.36 10.38 1.86
N CYS A 92 5.41 11.31 1.78
CA CYS A 92 5.70 12.74 1.65
C CYS A 92 6.56 13.26 2.82
N GLU A 93 6.25 12.85 4.04
CA GLU A 93 7.02 13.23 5.23
C GLU A 93 8.45 12.67 5.21
N VAL A 94 8.64 11.45 4.72
CA VAL A 94 9.97 10.87 4.51
C VAL A 94 10.76 11.66 3.47
N TYR A 95 10.16 11.98 2.31
CA TYR A 95 10.81 12.83 1.30
C TYR A 95 11.16 14.21 1.86
N ARG A 96 10.23 14.88 2.55
CA ARG A 96 10.43 16.20 3.15
C ARG A 96 11.59 16.21 4.16
N SER A 97 11.66 15.16 4.98
CA SER A 97 12.72 14.99 5.99
C SER A 97 14.07 14.65 5.39
N SER A 98 14.08 14.01 4.21
CA SER A 98 15.32 13.65 3.50
C SER A 98 16.00 14.85 2.82
N ILE A 99 15.23 15.87 2.41
CA ILE A 99 15.75 17.09 1.76
C ILE A 99 16.31 18.07 2.80
N SER A 100 15.81 18.01 4.03
CA SER A 100 16.21 18.90 5.13
C SER A 100 17.47 18.43 5.89
N LYS A 101 18.11 17.34 5.44
CA LYS A 101 19.37 16.79 5.99
C LYS A 101 20.48 16.92 4.97
#